data_AF-A0A2T5BL07-F1
#
_entry.id   AF-A0A2T5BL07-F1
#
_cell.length_a   1.000
_cell.length_b   1.000
_cell.length_c   1.000
_cell.angle_alpha   90.00
_cell.angle_beta   90.00
_cell.angle_gamma   90.00
#
_symmetry.space_group_name_H-M   'P 1'
#
loop_
_entity.id
_entity.type
_entity.pdbx_description
1 polymer ?
#
loop_
_entity_poly.entity_id
_entity_poly.type
_entity_poly.pdbx_seq_one_letter_code
_entity_poly.pdbx_strand_id
1 'polypeptide(L)'
;MRFLVVLLVLAGCFLAGRWLVGYPSVPSRWRYTLGPGAEQRAARQALSAARSQRAAARRDADRRVSDARRRVVEIVQPLQLRVQELQSARQVLLRPGRGAAVRRELWLGELELYEHALVFTKKDTREDTRQEQSQGEGAARTAVDEELPLGGLTATFDSTRSHAFIRITRQDHSRRSAVFSLGAYDEVAVDALAEAIHNQAVKDTEFRADRQVRADAIAAEVKRVEAERAEAEERGRTEVAAATKRAHAERERADALLRNAKDTWVSQGGGLRPWR
;
A
#
# COMPACT_ATOMS: atom_id res chain seq x y z
N MET A 1 42.49 20.45 -35.65
CA MET A 1 41.70 21.43 -36.44
C MET A 1 40.35 20.92 -36.93
N ARG A 2 40.25 19.72 -37.56
CA ARG A 2 38.99 19.21 -38.14
C ARG A 2 37.81 19.10 -37.15
N PHE A 3 38.06 18.64 -35.92
CA PHE A 3 37.02 18.54 -34.88
C PHE A 3 36.43 19.89 -34.44
N LEU A 4 37.28 20.93 -34.37
CA LEU A 4 36.88 22.27 -33.94
C LEU A 4 36.02 22.96 -35.02
N VAL A 5 36.31 22.68 -36.30
CA VAL A 5 35.49 23.13 -37.44
C VAL A 5 34.11 22.47 -37.41
N VAL A 6 34.03 21.15 -37.17
CA VAL A 6 32.74 20.45 -37.08
C VAL A 6 31.90 20.93 -35.90
N LEU A 7 32.52 21.19 -34.74
CA LEU A 7 31.83 21.70 -33.56
C LEU A 7 31.33 23.15 -33.77
N LEU A 8 32.09 23.99 -34.47
CA LEU A 8 31.64 25.32 -34.91
C LEU A 8 30.50 25.26 -35.91
N VAL A 9 30.53 24.32 -36.86
CA VAL A 9 29.44 24.14 -37.82
C VAL A 9 28.17 23.64 -37.12
N LEU A 10 28.27 22.67 -36.20
CA LEU A 10 27.13 22.19 -35.43
C LEU A 10 26.58 23.27 -34.48
N ALA A 11 27.45 24.01 -33.80
CA ALA A 11 27.03 25.15 -32.99
C ALA A 11 26.38 26.25 -33.85
N GLY A 12 26.94 26.55 -35.03
CA GLY A 12 26.40 27.48 -36.00
C GLY A 12 25.05 27.05 -36.56
N CYS A 13 24.88 25.78 -36.91
CA CYS A 13 23.61 25.20 -37.35
C CYS A 13 22.58 25.15 -36.22
N PHE A 14 22.98 24.85 -34.99
CA PHE A 14 22.11 24.88 -33.83
C PHE A 14 21.66 26.31 -33.48
N LEU A 15 22.58 27.28 -33.54
CA LEU A 15 22.30 28.70 -33.38
C LEU A 15 21.40 29.21 -34.51
N ALA A 16 21.68 28.87 -35.76
CA ALA A 16 20.88 29.25 -36.93
C ALA A 16 19.50 28.60 -36.91
N GLY A 17 19.41 27.31 -36.54
CA GLY A 17 18.15 26.59 -36.38
C GLY A 17 17.31 27.16 -35.23
N ARG A 18 17.92 27.47 -34.09
CA ARG A 18 17.29 28.17 -32.96
C ARG A 18 16.85 29.59 -33.35
N TRP A 19 17.61 30.26 -34.21
CA TRP A 19 17.27 31.58 -34.74
C TRP A 19 16.08 31.49 -35.71
N LEU A 20 16.08 30.54 -36.65
CA LEU A 20 15.00 30.27 -37.60
C LEU A 20 13.69 29.83 -36.93
N VAL A 21 13.75 29.01 -35.88
CA VAL A 21 12.56 28.64 -35.09
C VAL A 21 12.01 29.86 -34.30
N GLY A 22 12.87 30.83 -33.98
CA GLY A 22 12.47 32.12 -33.41
C GLY A 22 11.99 33.17 -34.42
N TYR A 23 12.38 33.05 -35.69
CA TYR A 23 12.18 34.04 -36.76
C TYR A 23 11.42 33.47 -37.97
N PRO A 24 10.15 33.87 -38.19
CA PRO A 24 9.47 33.54 -39.43
C PRO A 24 10.03 34.41 -40.57
N SER A 25 10.71 33.78 -41.52
CA SER A 25 11.12 34.44 -42.77
C SER A 25 10.09 34.15 -43.86
N VAL A 26 9.49 35.21 -44.43
CA VAL A 26 8.69 35.08 -45.65
C VAL A 26 9.64 35.32 -46.83
N PRO A 27 9.86 34.34 -47.73
CA PRO A 27 10.83 34.45 -48.82
C PRO A 27 10.59 35.66 -49.73
N SER A 28 9.31 36.03 -49.95
CA SER A 28 8.93 37.16 -50.80
C SER A 28 9.16 38.55 -50.18
N ARG A 29 9.60 38.64 -48.91
CA ARG A 29 9.79 39.92 -48.20
C ARG A 29 11.07 39.95 -47.34
N TRP A 30 12.17 39.44 -47.90
CA TRP A 30 13.50 39.40 -47.27
C TRP A 30 14.00 40.76 -46.73
N ARG A 31 13.58 41.88 -47.33
CA ARG A 31 13.87 43.24 -46.84
C ARG A 31 13.34 43.52 -45.42
N TYR A 32 12.30 42.82 -44.97
CA TYR A 32 11.71 43.03 -43.64
C TYR A 32 12.23 42.04 -42.59
N THR A 33 12.81 40.91 -43.03
CA THR A 33 13.36 39.87 -42.15
C THR A 33 14.87 39.98 -41.98
N LEU A 34 15.58 40.47 -43.01
CA LEU A 34 17.04 40.61 -43.08
C LEU A 34 17.52 42.00 -43.51
N GLY A 35 16.61 42.94 -43.80
CA GLY A 35 17.01 44.29 -44.19
C GLY A 35 17.70 45.05 -43.04
N PRO A 36 18.70 45.88 -43.36
CA PRO A 36 19.54 46.62 -42.39
C PRO A 36 18.80 47.78 -41.69
N GLY A 37 17.49 47.94 -41.89
CA GLY A 37 16.70 48.99 -41.25
C GLY A 37 16.63 48.79 -39.74
N ALA A 38 17.25 49.69 -38.98
CA ALA A 38 17.22 49.73 -37.52
C ALA A 38 15.78 49.78 -36.96
N GLU A 39 14.85 50.35 -37.73
CA GLU A 39 13.47 50.63 -37.33
C GLU A 39 12.67 49.37 -36.91
N GLN A 40 12.94 48.20 -37.50
CA GLN A 40 12.14 46.99 -37.27
C GLN A 40 12.84 45.98 -36.35
N ARG A 41 14.12 46.20 -36.01
CA ARG A 41 14.93 45.28 -35.20
C ARG A 41 14.37 45.12 -33.79
N ALA A 42 13.91 46.23 -33.18
CA ALA A 42 13.31 46.24 -31.85
C ALA A 42 12.03 45.39 -31.79
N ALA A 43 11.13 45.52 -32.78
CA ALA A 43 9.90 44.74 -32.84
C ALA A 43 10.15 43.24 -33.00
N ARG A 44 11.15 42.83 -33.80
CA ARG A 44 11.54 41.42 -33.94
C ARG A 44 12.08 40.85 -32.63
N GLN A 45 12.95 41.60 -31.95
CA GLN A 45 13.51 41.20 -30.66
C GLN A 45 12.41 41.08 -29.60
N ALA A 46 11.46 42.01 -29.56
CA ALA A 46 10.31 41.96 -28.65
C ALA A 46 9.43 40.72 -28.88
N LEU A 47 9.12 40.37 -30.14
CA LEU A 47 8.34 39.17 -30.47
C LEU A 47 9.07 37.88 -30.09
N SER A 48 10.37 37.80 -30.40
CA SER A 48 11.22 36.67 -29.99
C SER A 48 11.26 36.52 -28.46
N ALA A 49 11.45 37.63 -27.74
CA ALA A 49 11.48 37.66 -26.28
C ALA A 49 10.13 37.22 -25.68
N ALA A 50 9.01 37.69 -26.23
CA ALA A 50 7.68 37.30 -25.79
C ALA A 50 7.41 35.79 -25.99
N ARG A 51 7.86 35.21 -27.13
CA ARG A 51 7.79 33.75 -27.36
C ARG A 51 8.61 32.97 -26.34
N SER A 52 9.85 33.39 -26.07
CA SER A 52 10.70 32.71 -25.08
C SER A 52 10.14 32.85 -23.66
N GLN A 53 9.62 34.02 -23.30
CA GLN A 53 8.96 34.26 -22.01
C GLN A 53 7.73 33.38 -21.85
N ARG A 54 6.90 33.23 -22.89
CA ARG A 54 5.77 32.30 -22.88
C ARG A 54 6.18 30.85 -22.66
N ALA A 55 7.23 30.39 -23.36
CA ALA A 55 7.73 29.04 -23.18
C ALA A 55 8.29 28.80 -21.77
N ALA A 56 9.00 29.78 -21.21
CA ALA A 56 9.49 29.74 -19.83
C ALA A 56 8.33 29.72 -18.82
N ALA A 57 7.39 30.66 -18.93
CA ALA A 57 6.23 30.77 -18.04
C ALA A 57 5.39 29.49 -18.03
N ARG A 58 5.19 28.84 -19.19
CA ARG A 58 4.48 27.55 -19.25
C ARG A 58 5.22 26.45 -18.50
N ARG A 59 6.54 26.31 -18.71
CA ARG A 59 7.36 25.32 -18.00
C ARG A 59 7.38 25.55 -16.50
N ASP A 60 7.51 26.81 -16.06
CA ASP A 60 7.55 27.14 -14.64
C ASP A 60 6.18 26.93 -13.98
N ALA A 61 5.10 27.26 -14.67
CA ALA A 61 3.74 26.96 -14.25
C ALA A 61 3.50 25.44 -14.09
N ASP A 62 3.96 24.63 -15.06
CA ASP A 62 3.86 23.17 -15.01
C ASP A 62 4.65 22.60 -13.84
N ARG A 63 5.89 23.06 -13.65
CA ARG A 63 6.75 22.64 -12.53
C ARG A 63 6.09 22.94 -11.19
N ARG A 64 5.55 24.15 -10.98
CA ARG A 64 4.90 24.51 -9.72
C ARG A 64 3.72 23.62 -9.37
N VAL A 65 2.89 23.26 -10.35
CA VAL A 65 1.76 22.33 -10.14
C VAL A 65 2.29 20.93 -9.84
N SER A 66 3.31 20.47 -10.56
CA SER A 66 3.96 19.18 -10.33
C SER A 66 4.58 19.10 -8.94
N ASP A 67 5.31 20.12 -8.51
CA ASP A 67 5.96 20.19 -7.20
C ASP A 67 4.92 20.20 -6.07
N ALA A 68 3.82 20.93 -6.25
CA ALA A 68 2.70 20.89 -5.31
C ALA A 68 2.12 19.49 -5.18
N ARG A 69 1.82 18.82 -6.30
CA ARG A 69 1.33 17.43 -6.30
C ARG A 69 2.32 16.47 -5.65
N ARG A 70 3.60 16.62 -5.94
CA ARG A 70 4.67 15.79 -5.38
C ARG A 70 4.73 15.89 -3.86
N ARG A 71 4.67 17.11 -3.30
CA ARG A 71 4.65 17.31 -1.84
C ARG A 71 3.46 16.61 -1.17
N VAL A 72 2.28 16.65 -1.80
CA VAL A 72 1.10 15.93 -1.27
C VAL A 72 1.37 14.43 -1.21
N VAL A 73 1.92 13.85 -2.28
CA VAL A 73 2.25 12.41 -2.31
C VAL A 73 3.31 12.07 -1.25
N GLU A 74 4.35 12.89 -1.12
CA GLU A 74 5.42 12.70 -0.12
C GLU A 74 4.89 12.69 1.33
N ILE A 75 3.81 13.42 1.62
CA ILE A 75 3.18 13.45 2.95
C ILE A 75 2.17 12.30 3.13
N VAL A 76 1.34 12.04 2.12
CA VAL A 76 0.21 11.09 2.21
C VAL A 76 0.68 9.63 2.14
N GLN A 77 1.68 9.34 1.31
CA GLN A 77 2.13 7.96 1.06
C GLN A 77 2.67 7.27 2.33
N PRO A 78 3.53 7.90 3.17
CA PRO A 78 3.96 7.29 4.42
C PRO A 78 2.80 6.99 5.37
N LEU A 79 1.80 7.87 5.45
CA LEU A 79 0.62 7.68 6.30
C LEU A 79 -0.22 6.48 5.82
N GLN A 80 -0.38 6.33 4.50
CA GLN A 80 -1.07 5.18 3.93
C GLN A 80 -0.34 3.86 4.22
N LEU A 81 0.99 3.82 4.07
CA LEU A 81 1.80 2.66 4.41
C LEU A 81 1.67 2.33 5.90
N ARG A 82 1.70 3.35 6.77
CA ARG A 82 1.56 3.18 8.20
C ARG A 82 0.21 2.55 8.58
N VAL A 83 -0.88 2.98 7.95
CA VAL A 83 -2.21 2.38 8.15
C VAL A 83 -2.20 0.90 7.75
N GLN A 84 -1.60 0.55 6.62
CA GLN A 84 -1.51 -0.85 6.16
C GLN A 84 -0.69 -1.71 7.11
N GLU A 85 0.47 -1.22 7.58
CA GLU A 85 1.30 -1.89 8.57
C GLU A 85 0.50 -2.17 9.86
N LEU A 86 -0.18 -1.17 10.40
CA LEU A 86 -0.99 -1.30 11.61
C LEU A 86 -2.15 -2.28 11.42
N GLN A 87 -2.86 -2.20 10.29
CA GLN A 87 -3.94 -3.14 9.97
C GLN A 87 -3.42 -4.59 9.88
N SER A 88 -2.26 -4.81 9.26
CA SER A 88 -1.64 -6.13 9.19
C SER A 88 -1.23 -6.65 10.57
N ALA A 89 -0.63 -5.80 11.41
CA ALA A 89 -0.28 -6.14 12.78
C ALA A 89 -1.52 -6.52 13.61
N ARG A 90 -2.62 -5.78 13.44
CA ARG A 90 -3.91 -6.09 14.08
C ARG A 90 -4.46 -7.45 13.62
N GLN A 91 -4.40 -7.76 12.33
CA GLN A 91 -4.88 -9.05 11.82
C GLN A 91 -4.08 -10.22 12.39
N VAL A 92 -2.75 -10.08 12.50
CA VAL A 92 -1.89 -11.06 13.17
C VAL A 92 -2.30 -11.24 14.63
N LEU A 93 -2.63 -10.15 15.34
CA LEU A 93 -3.14 -10.23 16.71
C LEU A 93 -4.44 -11.03 16.82
N LEU A 94 -5.39 -10.82 15.93
CA LEU A 94 -6.73 -11.44 16.02
C LEU A 94 -6.78 -12.91 15.59
N ARG A 95 -5.76 -13.44 14.91
CA ARG A 95 -5.72 -14.82 14.42
C ARG A 95 -4.49 -15.57 14.95
N PRO A 96 -4.45 -15.92 16.24
CA PRO A 96 -3.43 -16.84 16.72
C PRO A 96 -3.64 -18.19 16.01
N GLY A 97 -2.55 -18.75 15.47
CA GLY A 97 -2.55 -20.15 15.03
C GLY A 97 -2.65 -21.09 16.25
N ARG A 98 -2.57 -22.41 16.02
CA ARG A 98 -2.64 -23.43 17.09
C ARG A 98 -1.61 -23.26 18.21
N GLY A 99 -0.46 -22.64 17.89
CA GLY A 99 0.68 -22.49 18.79
C GLY A 99 1.51 -23.77 18.94
N ALA A 100 2.40 -23.81 19.93
CA ALA A 100 3.20 -24.99 20.22
C ALA A 100 2.35 -26.11 20.84
N ALA A 101 2.85 -27.35 20.73
CA ALA A 101 2.27 -28.48 21.45
C ALA A 101 2.56 -28.33 22.95
N VAL A 102 1.54 -28.49 23.78
CA VAL A 102 1.65 -28.40 25.25
C VAL A 102 1.71 -29.80 25.81
N ARG A 103 2.76 -30.10 26.60
CA ARG A 103 2.94 -31.38 27.34
C ARG A 103 2.55 -32.61 26.51
N ARG A 104 3.33 -32.90 25.47
CA ARG A 104 3.05 -34.01 24.54
C ARG A 104 2.91 -35.36 25.25
N GLU A 105 3.58 -35.52 26.38
CA GLU A 105 3.50 -36.67 27.27
C GLU A 105 2.09 -36.90 27.86
N LEU A 106 1.24 -35.87 27.91
CA LEU A 106 -0.14 -35.96 28.38
C LEU A 106 -1.14 -36.21 27.24
N TRP A 107 -0.71 -36.29 25.99
CA TRP A 107 -1.62 -36.53 24.87
C TRP A 107 -2.16 -37.95 24.95
N LEU A 108 -3.49 -38.09 24.89
CA LEU A 108 -4.16 -39.37 25.05
C LEU A 108 -5.03 -39.65 23.83
N GLY A 109 -4.67 -40.71 23.11
CA GLY A 109 -5.43 -41.25 21.99
C GLY A 109 -5.77 -40.19 20.95
N GLU A 110 -7.03 -39.78 20.94
CA GLU A 110 -7.61 -38.87 19.96
C GLU A 110 -7.50 -37.39 20.33
N LEU A 111 -6.87 -37.05 21.45
CA LEU A 111 -6.87 -35.69 22.00
C LEU A 111 -5.46 -35.11 22.09
N GLU A 112 -5.19 -34.09 21.29
CA GLU A 112 -3.93 -33.34 21.30
C GLU A 112 -4.14 -31.91 21.83
N LEU A 113 -3.31 -31.50 22.79
CA LEU A 113 -3.36 -30.16 23.40
C LEU A 113 -2.25 -29.27 22.85
N TYR A 114 -2.64 -28.11 22.31
CA TYR A 114 -1.74 -27.03 21.88
C TYR A 114 -1.95 -25.78 22.73
N GLU A 115 -1.14 -24.75 22.53
CA GLU A 115 -1.23 -23.50 23.31
C GLU A 115 -2.56 -22.78 23.15
N HIS A 116 -3.14 -22.79 21.94
CA HIS A 116 -4.35 -22.03 21.59
C HIS A 116 -5.48 -22.89 21.01
N ALA A 117 -5.23 -24.19 20.83
CA ALA A 117 -6.19 -25.14 20.25
C ALA A 117 -6.19 -26.50 20.95
N LEU A 118 -7.37 -27.09 21.06
CA LEU A 118 -7.58 -28.49 21.39
C LEU A 118 -7.99 -29.23 20.12
N VAL A 119 -7.24 -30.27 19.76
CA VAL A 119 -7.46 -31.00 18.51
C VAL A 119 -7.96 -32.40 18.82
N PHE A 120 -9.12 -32.73 18.25
CA PHE A 120 -9.66 -34.07 18.17
C PHE A 120 -9.16 -34.70 16.87
N THR A 121 -8.35 -35.72 16.96
CA THR A 121 -7.92 -36.52 15.82
C THR A 121 -8.89 -37.68 15.60
N LYS A 122 -9.12 -38.08 14.35
CA LYS A 122 -9.90 -39.28 14.07
C LYS A 122 -9.19 -40.48 14.67
N LYS A 123 -9.95 -41.32 15.37
CA LYS A 123 -9.49 -42.66 15.74
C LYS A 123 -9.03 -43.36 14.47
N ASP A 124 -7.76 -43.76 14.41
CA ASP A 124 -7.30 -44.69 13.39
C ASP A 124 -8.16 -45.96 13.56
N THR A 125 -9.22 -46.06 12.76
CA THR A 125 -10.01 -47.28 12.62
C THR A 125 -9.20 -48.20 11.71
N ARG A 126 -7.98 -48.55 12.15
CA ARG A 126 -7.14 -49.53 11.49
C ARG A 126 -7.68 -50.91 11.83
N GLU A 127 -8.80 -51.25 11.20
CA GLU A 127 -9.13 -52.64 10.90
C GLU A 127 -9.86 -52.84 9.57
N ASP A 128 -10.38 -51.80 8.89
CA ASP A 128 -11.11 -52.01 7.61
C ASP A 128 -10.85 -50.92 6.56
N THR A 129 -9.61 -50.70 6.12
CA THR A 129 -9.37 -50.32 4.70
C THR A 129 -7.93 -50.61 4.29
N ARG A 130 -7.74 -51.78 3.70
CA ARG A 130 -6.59 -52.08 2.86
C ARG A 130 -6.95 -51.59 1.46
N GLN A 131 -6.27 -50.55 0.97
CA GLN A 131 -6.46 -49.74 -0.27
C GLN A 131 -6.86 -48.32 0.14
N GLU A 132 -6.09 -47.26 -0.07
CA GLU A 132 -5.33 -46.90 -1.26
C GLU A 132 -4.28 -45.81 -0.92
N GLN A 133 -3.19 -45.79 -1.71
CA GLN A 133 -2.32 -44.65 -1.98
C GLN A 133 -1.27 -44.25 -0.95
N SER A 134 -0.15 -44.97 -1.02
CA SER A 134 1.19 -44.41 -0.89
C SER A 134 1.51 -43.50 -2.09
N GLN A 135 1.71 -42.20 -1.84
CA GLN A 135 2.70 -41.36 -2.54
C GLN A 135 2.84 -39.99 -1.83
N GLY A 136 4.01 -39.74 -1.26
CA GLY A 136 4.40 -38.44 -0.72
C GLY A 136 5.12 -38.54 0.62
N GLU A 137 6.45 -38.55 0.61
CA GLU A 137 7.28 -38.24 1.77
C GLU A 137 6.85 -36.89 2.36
N GLY A 138 6.43 -36.89 3.62
CA GLY A 138 6.14 -35.67 4.37
C GLY A 138 5.06 -35.87 5.42
N ALA A 139 5.46 -36.34 6.61
CA ALA A 139 4.70 -36.41 7.86
C ALA A 139 3.29 -37.02 7.75
N ALA A 140 3.09 -38.21 8.33
CA ALA A 140 1.77 -38.78 8.55
C ALA A 140 0.83 -37.72 9.15
N ARG A 141 -0.04 -37.14 8.32
CA ARG A 141 -1.04 -36.16 8.75
C ARG A 141 -2.13 -36.96 9.44
N THR A 142 -2.07 -37.04 10.77
CA THR A 142 -3.18 -37.52 11.59
C THR A 142 -4.44 -36.77 11.13
N ALA A 143 -5.45 -37.49 10.66
CA ALA A 143 -6.65 -36.87 10.13
C ALA A 143 -7.37 -36.13 11.28
N VAL A 144 -7.39 -34.79 11.23
CA VAL A 144 -8.08 -33.96 12.23
C VAL A 144 -9.59 -34.11 12.04
N ASP A 145 -10.29 -34.47 13.10
CA ASP A 145 -11.77 -34.50 13.14
C ASP A 145 -12.31 -33.11 13.45
N GLU A 146 -11.80 -32.49 14.50
CA GLU A 146 -12.26 -31.17 14.95
C GLU A 146 -11.13 -30.42 15.67
N GLU A 147 -10.99 -29.12 15.38
CA GLU A 147 -10.08 -28.22 16.10
C GLU A 147 -10.90 -27.15 16.84
N LEU A 148 -10.73 -27.10 18.16
CA LEU A 148 -11.44 -26.17 19.04
C LEU A 148 -10.49 -25.09 19.56
N PRO A 149 -10.83 -23.79 19.45
CA PRO A 149 -10.07 -22.75 20.14
C PRO A 149 -10.20 -22.95 21.65
N LEU A 150 -9.09 -22.86 22.39
CA LEU A 150 -9.06 -23.11 23.83
C LEU A 150 -9.77 -22.03 24.66
N GLY A 151 -9.68 -20.78 24.23
CA GLY A 151 -10.29 -19.65 24.92
C GLY A 151 -11.79 -19.86 25.14
N GLY A 152 -12.21 -19.79 26.40
CA GLY A 152 -13.60 -19.98 26.79
C GLY A 152 -14.10 -21.42 26.85
N LEU A 153 -13.22 -22.42 26.72
CA LEU A 153 -13.57 -23.81 26.98
C LEU A 153 -13.51 -24.13 28.48
N THR A 154 -14.42 -24.99 28.92
CA THR A 154 -14.35 -25.63 30.23
C THR A 154 -14.21 -27.13 30.04
N ALA A 155 -13.11 -27.69 30.56
CA ALA A 155 -12.90 -29.14 30.60
C ALA A 155 -13.29 -29.67 31.98
N THR A 156 -14.07 -30.75 32.01
CA THR A 156 -14.37 -31.50 33.24
C THR A 156 -14.08 -32.97 33.05
N PHE A 157 -13.57 -33.60 34.10
CA PHE A 157 -13.35 -35.03 34.18
C PHE A 157 -14.55 -35.71 34.83
N ASP A 158 -14.97 -36.85 34.29
CA ASP A 158 -15.99 -37.72 34.87
C ASP A 158 -15.58 -39.18 34.60
N SER A 159 -15.84 -40.09 35.53
CA SER A 159 -15.47 -41.49 35.39
C SER A 159 -16.59 -42.44 35.79
N THR A 160 -16.58 -43.60 35.15
CA THR A 160 -17.45 -44.74 35.42
C THR A 160 -16.58 -45.97 35.63
N ARG A 161 -17.17 -47.11 36.02
CA ARG A 161 -16.41 -48.35 36.27
C ARG A 161 -15.56 -48.83 35.10
N SER A 162 -15.89 -48.46 33.87
CA SER A 162 -15.21 -48.95 32.66
C SER A 162 -14.63 -47.86 31.75
N HIS A 163 -15.05 -46.61 31.94
CA HIS A 163 -14.68 -45.51 31.07
C HIS A 163 -14.43 -44.22 31.85
N ALA A 164 -13.41 -43.49 31.44
CA ALA A 164 -13.20 -42.09 31.81
C ALA A 164 -13.61 -41.18 30.66
N PHE A 165 -14.11 -39.99 31.00
CA PHE A 165 -14.63 -39.01 30.06
C PHE A 165 -13.99 -37.65 30.33
N ILE A 166 -13.53 -36.99 29.28
CA ILE A 166 -13.23 -35.57 29.31
C ILE A 166 -14.36 -34.85 28.58
N ARG A 167 -15.15 -34.06 29.32
CA ARG A 167 -16.23 -33.26 28.77
C ARG A 167 -15.74 -31.84 28.53
N ILE A 168 -15.81 -31.40 27.29
CA ILE A 168 -15.49 -30.04 26.85
C ILE A 168 -16.79 -29.29 26.63
N THR A 169 -16.99 -28.22 27.40
CA THR A 169 -18.11 -27.29 27.22
C THR A 169 -17.60 -26.01 26.58
N ARG A 170 -18.23 -25.58 25.48
CA ARG A 170 -17.92 -24.33 24.79
C ARG A 170 -18.69 -23.16 25.38
N GLN A 171 -18.33 -21.93 24.97
CA GLN A 171 -19.03 -20.71 25.38
C GLN A 171 -20.51 -20.69 24.96
N ASP A 172 -20.86 -21.32 23.84
CA ASP A 172 -22.25 -21.45 23.36
C ASP A 172 -23.04 -22.57 24.07
N HIS A 173 -22.47 -23.15 25.15
CA HIS A 173 -22.99 -24.28 25.91
C HIS A 173 -23.07 -25.62 25.14
N SER A 174 -22.58 -25.68 23.90
CA SER A 174 -22.41 -26.96 23.22
C SER A 174 -21.35 -27.80 23.92
N ARG A 175 -21.50 -29.13 23.84
CA ARG A 175 -20.66 -30.09 24.55
C ARG A 175 -20.06 -31.09 23.58
N ARG A 176 -18.78 -31.39 23.79
CA ARG A 176 -18.02 -32.45 23.11
C ARG A 176 -17.38 -33.31 24.18
N SER A 177 -17.39 -34.63 24.02
CA SER A 177 -16.79 -35.55 24.99
C SER A 177 -15.78 -36.45 24.31
N ALA A 178 -14.61 -36.61 24.92
CA ALA A 178 -13.66 -37.67 24.60
C ALA A 178 -13.86 -38.83 25.58
N VAL A 179 -13.83 -40.07 25.07
CA VAL A 179 -14.09 -41.28 25.84
C VAL A 179 -12.84 -42.15 25.87
N PHE A 180 -12.41 -42.53 27.07
CA PHE A 180 -11.22 -43.35 27.30
C PHE A 180 -11.60 -44.62 28.05
N SER A 181 -11.26 -45.79 27.50
CA SER A 181 -11.49 -47.07 28.16
C SER A 181 -10.41 -47.31 29.22
N LEU A 182 -10.81 -47.56 30.48
CA LEU A 182 -9.89 -47.73 31.62
C LEU A 182 -9.02 -48.99 31.55
N GLY A 183 -9.26 -49.88 30.58
CA GLY A 183 -8.37 -51.00 30.27
C GLY A 183 -7.19 -50.63 29.37
N ALA A 184 -7.25 -49.48 28.68
CA ALA A 184 -6.21 -48.99 27.77
C ALA A 184 -5.53 -47.72 28.28
N TYR A 185 -6.23 -46.93 29.10
CA TYR A 185 -5.75 -45.66 29.64
C TYR A 185 -5.89 -45.61 31.15
N ASP A 186 -4.91 -45.01 31.82
CA ASP A 186 -4.94 -44.78 33.26
C ASP A 186 -5.89 -43.61 33.61
N GLU A 187 -6.73 -43.80 34.62
CA GLU A 187 -7.66 -42.78 35.11
C GLU A 187 -6.92 -41.50 35.53
N VAL A 188 -5.78 -41.65 36.20
CA VAL A 188 -4.96 -40.52 36.67
C VAL A 188 -4.41 -39.72 35.49
N ALA A 189 -4.04 -40.39 34.39
CA ALA A 189 -3.56 -39.71 33.20
C ALA A 189 -4.67 -38.92 32.50
N VAL A 190 -5.90 -39.46 32.47
CA VAL A 190 -7.06 -38.78 31.87
C VAL A 190 -7.47 -37.55 32.70
N ASP A 191 -7.46 -37.66 34.02
CA ASP A 191 -7.71 -36.52 34.93
C ASP A 191 -6.61 -35.43 34.78
N ALA A 192 -5.34 -35.83 34.76
CA ALA A 192 -4.22 -34.91 34.53
C ALA A 192 -4.32 -34.18 33.17
N LEU A 193 -4.81 -34.85 32.12
CA LEU A 193 -5.07 -34.22 30.84
C LEU A 193 -6.25 -33.23 30.93
N ALA A 194 -7.34 -33.58 31.61
CA ALA A 194 -8.47 -32.68 31.82
C ALA A 194 -8.06 -31.41 32.57
N GLU A 195 -7.25 -31.54 33.62
CA GLU A 195 -6.70 -30.41 34.37
C GLU A 195 -5.76 -29.56 33.50
N ALA A 196 -4.90 -30.19 32.69
CA ALA A 196 -4.01 -29.49 31.76
C ALA A 196 -4.80 -28.68 30.71
N ILE A 197 -5.89 -29.24 30.16
CA ILE A 197 -6.78 -28.54 29.23
C ILE A 197 -7.44 -27.35 29.93
N HIS A 198 -7.99 -27.54 31.13
CA HIS A 198 -8.62 -26.46 31.89
C HIS A 198 -7.65 -25.31 32.17
N ASN A 199 -6.47 -25.63 32.71
CA ASN A 199 -5.43 -24.64 33.00
C ASN A 199 -4.96 -23.91 31.74
N GLN A 200 -4.83 -24.63 30.62
CA GLN A 200 -4.44 -24.02 29.35
C GLN A 200 -5.56 -23.15 28.76
N ALA A 201 -6.82 -23.54 28.90
CA ALA A 201 -7.97 -22.76 28.47
C ALA A 201 -8.11 -21.42 29.24
N VAL A 202 -7.85 -21.45 30.56
CA VAL A 202 -7.80 -20.22 31.38
C VAL A 202 -6.69 -19.29 30.87
N LYS A 203 -5.47 -19.81 30.69
CA LYS A 203 -4.34 -19.03 30.14
C LYS A 203 -4.62 -18.48 28.75
N ASP A 204 -5.21 -19.26 27.85
CA ASP A 204 -5.56 -18.81 26.50
C ASP A 204 -6.65 -17.72 26.54
N THR A 205 -7.57 -17.78 27.50
CA THR A 205 -8.60 -16.75 27.69
C THR A 205 -7.98 -15.41 28.09
N GLU A 206 -7.06 -15.40 29.06
CA GLU A 206 -6.32 -14.20 29.46
C GLU A 206 -5.46 -13.65 28.31
N PHE A 207 -4.76 -14.54 27.60
CA PHE A 207 -3.95 -14.19 26.43
C PHE A 207 -4.78 -13.53 25.32
N ARG A 208 -5.97 -14.06 25.03
CA ARG A 208 -6.89 -13.47 24.06
C ARG A 208 -7.42 -12.12 24.51
N ALA A 209 -7.74 -11.96 25.80
CA ALA A 209 -8.19 -10.69 26.34
C ALA A 209 -7.11 -9.60 26.17
N ASP A 210 -5.86 -9.90 26.52
CA ASP A 210 -4.74 -8.97 26.35
C ASP A 210 -4.46 -8.66 24.86
N ARG A 211 -4.55 -9.65 23.97
CA ARG A 211 -4.44 -9.40 22.52
C ARG A 211 -5.58 -8.55 21.99
N GLN A 212 -6.79 -8.72 22.50
CA GLN A 212 -7.94 -7.90 22.13
C GLN A 212 -7.69 -6.44 22.52
N VAL A 213 -7.23 -6.19 23.76
CA VAL A 213 -6.84 -4.84 24.21
C VAL A 213 -5.78 -4.23 23.29
N ARG A 214 -4.74 -5.00 22.92
CA ARG A 214 -3.72 -4.55 21.97
C ARG A 214 -4.27 -4.30 20.56
N ALA A 215 -5.17 -5.15 20.08
CA ALA A 215 -5.82 -5.00 18.78
C ALA A 215 -6.71 -3.76 18.72
N ASP A 216 -7.36 -3.41 19.84
CA ASP A 216 -8.20 -2.22 19.97
C ASP A 216 -7.34 -0.95 20.09
N ALA A 217 -6.21 -1.01 20.78
CA ALA A 217 -5.22 0.07 20.78
C ALA A 217 -4.69 0.36 19.36
N ILE A 218 -4.38 -0.69 18.59
CA ILE A 218 -3.98 -0.53 17.18
C ILE A 218 -5.14 0.04 16.34
N ALA A 219 -6.40 -0.38 16.58
CA ALA A 219 -7.54 0.18 15.87
C ALA A 219 -7.73 1.68 16.13
N ALA A 220 -7.55 2.12 17.38
CA ALA A 220 -7.57 3.53 17.74
C ALA A 220 -6.44 4.31 17.04
N GLU A 221 -5.25 3.73 16.96
CA GLU A 221 -4.11 4.31 16.25
C GLU A 221 -4.37 4.43 14.74
N VAL A 222 -4.93 3.39 14.11
CA VAL A 222 -5.34 3.44 12.70
C VAL A 222 -6.29 4.61 12.46
N LYS A 223 -7.31 4.77 13.31
CA LYS A 223 -8.27 5.88 13.20
C LYS A 223 -7.58 7.24 13.30
N ARG A 224 -6.58 7.37 14.17
CA ARG A 224 -5.79 8.62 14.31
C ARG A 224 -4.99 8.91 13.04
N VAL A 225 -4.26 7.93 12.53
CA VAL A 225 -3.43 8.10 11.31
C VAL A 225 -4.30 8.35 10.07
N GLU A 226 -5.47 7.72 9.98
CA GLU A 226 -6.44 7.99 8.92
C GLU A 226 -6.98 9.43 8.97
N ALA A 227 -7.24 9.95 10.17
CA ALA A 227 -7.63 11.35 10.34
C ALA A 227 -6.50 12.31 9.91
N GLU A 228 -5.26 12.05 10.33
CA GLU A 228 -4.09 12.82 9.92
C GLU A 228 -3.89 12.80 8.39
N ARG A 229 -4.08 11.62 7.78
CA ARG A 229 -4.04 11.46 6.33
C ARG A 229 -5.12 12.28 5.65
N ALA A 230 -6.37 12.23 6.13
CA ALA A 230 -7.47 13.00 5.55
C ALA A 230 -7.21 14.51 5.63
N GLU A 231 -6.68 14.99 6.75
CA GLU A 231 -6.26 16.39 6.91
C GLU A 231 -5.11 16.77 5.97
N ALA A 232 -4.13 15.88 5.77
CA ALA A 232 -3.03 16.11 4.84
C ALA A 232 -3.50 16.12 3.38
N GLU A 233 -4.43 15.24 3.00
CA GLU A 233 -5.04 15.22 1.67
C GLU A 233 -5.82 16.51 1.39
N GLU A 234 -6.61 16.99 2.36
CA GLU A 234 -7.39 18.21 2.18
C GLU A 234 -6.50 19.45 2.09
N ARG A 235 -5.49 19.57 2.97
CA ARG A 235 -4.45 20.60 2.84
C ARG A 235 -3.76 20.52 1.48
N GLY A 236 -3.39 19.31 1.06
CA GLY A 236 -2.78 19.08 -0.24
C GLY A 236 -3.64 19.50 -1.43
N ARG A 237 -4.95 19.22 -1.40
CA ARG A 237 -5.90 19.65 -2.43
C ARG A 237 -5.95 21.17 -2.53
N THR A 238 -6.02 21.87 -1.39
CA THR A 238 -6.04 23.34 -1.39
C THR A 238 -4.74 23.93 -1.92
N GLU A 239 -3.57 23.35 -1.59
CA GLU A 239 -2.27 23.77 -2.12
C GLU A 239 -2.17 23.57 -3.64
N VAL A 240 -2.58 22.40 -4.14
CA VAL A 240 -2.57 22.09 -5.58
C VAL A 240 -3.54 23.01 -6.33
N ALA A 241 -4.71 23.30 -5.76
CA ALA A 241 -5.67 24.24 -6.35
C ALA A 241 -5.08 25.66 -6.42
N ALA A 242 -4.43 26.13 -5.35
CA ALA A 242 -3.76 27.42 -5.33
C ALA A 242 -2.61 27.50 -6.35
N ALA A 243 -1.78 26.45 -6.45
CA ALA A 243 -0.72 26.35 -7.44
C ALA A 243 -1.27 26.38 -8.88
N THR A 244 -2.36 25.65 -9.13
CA THR A 244 -3.04 25.61 -10.43
C THR A 244 -3.62 26.98 -10.81
N LYS A 245 -4.24 27.70 -9.86
CA LYS A 245 -4.75 29.05 -10.09
C LYS A 245 -3.62 30.03 -10.44
N ARG A 246 -2.50 29.98 -9.72
CA ARG A 246 -1.30 30.80 -10.02
C ARG A 246 -0.71 30.45 -11.39
N ALA A 247 -0.58 29.17 -11.70
CA ALA A 247 -0.11 28.68 -12.99
C ALA A 247 -0.99 29.18 -14.15
N HIS A 248 -2.31 29.15 -14.00
CA HIS A 248 -3.24 29.70 -14.99
C HIS A 248 -3.04 31.20 -15.20
N ALA A 249 -2.95 31.97 -14.11
CA ALA A 249 -2.73 33.41 -14.19
C ALA A 249 -1.39 33.77 -14.86
N GLU A 250 -0.33 33.00 -14.61
CA GLU A 250 0.98 33.20 -15.28
C GLU A 250 0.92 32.90 -16.77
N ARG A 251 0.22 31.82 -17.16
CA ARG A 251 0.02 31.49 -18.58
C ARG A 251 -0.78 32.58 -19.29
N GLU A 252 -1.86 33.07 -18.69
CA GLU A 252 -2.67 34.17 -19.25
C GLU A 252 -1.85 35.45 -19.44
N ARG A 253 -1.02 35.83 -18.45
CA ARG A 253 -0.12 36.98 -18.56
C ARG A 253 0.88 36.80 -19.69
N ALA A 254 1.48 35.63 -19.81
CA ALA A 254 2.45 35.35 -20.87
C ALA A 254 1.81 35.30 -22.26
N ASP A 255 0.59 34.76 -22.37
CA ASP A 255 -0.19 34.77 -23.61
C ASP A 255 -0.63 36.20 -23.98
N ALA A 256 -0.98 37.05 -23.01
CA ALA A 256 -1.24 38.47 -23.22
C ALA A 256 0.00 39.25 -23.70
N LEU A 257 1.18 38.99 -23.10
CA LEU A 257 2.44 39.58 -23.56
C LEU A 257 2.76 39.19 -25.01
N LEU A 258 2.52 37.93 -25.37
CA LEU A 258 2.71 37.48 -26.75
C LEU A 258 1.70 38.14 -27.70
N ARG A 259 0.43 38.30 -27.31
CA ARG A 259 -0.58 39.02 -28.10
C ARG A 259 -0.14 40.47 -28.35
N ASN A 260 0.22 41.19 -27.30
CA ASN A 260 0.70 42.58 -27.42
C ASN A 260 1.92 42.68 -28.35
N ALA A 261 2.89 41.77 -28.21
CA ALA A 261 4.06 41.75 -29.10
C ALA A 261 3.69 41.43 -30.56
N LYS A 262 2.68 40.58 -30.80
CA LYS A 262 2.15 40.31 -32.15
C LYS A 262 1.45 41.55 -32.71
N ASP A 263 0.68 42.27 -31.91
CA ASP A 263 -0.03 43.48 -32.35
C ASP A 263 0.94 44.62 -32.69
N THR A 264 1.96 44.84 -31.84
CA THR A 264 3.06 45.79 -32.13
C THR A 264 3.81 45.41 -33.40
N TRP A 265 4.04 44.11 -33.63
CA TRP A 265 4.65 43.65 -34.86
C TRP A 265 3.80 43.95 -36.10
N VAL A 266 2.48 43.77 -36.02
CA VAL A 266 1.57 44.07 -37.14
C VAL A 266 1.54 45.57 -37.43
N SER A 267 1.50 46.43 -36.40
CA SER A 267 1.44 47.89 -36.57
C SER A 267 2.75 48.49 -37.07
N GLN A 268 3.90 48.04 -36.55
CA GLN A 268 5.23 48.56 -36.93
C GLN A 268 5.85 47.84 -38.13
N GLY A 269 5.40 46.61 -38.42
CA GLY A 269 5.91 45.76 -39.50
C GLY A 269 5.14 45.87 -40.82
N GLY A 270 4.29 46.90 -41.00
CA GLY A 270 3.57 47.14 -42.25
C GLY A 270 2.48 46.10 -42.56
N GLY A 271 1.75 45.62 -41.55
CA GLY A 271 0.62 44.70 -41.73
C GLY A 271 0.99 43.22 -41.94
N LEU A 272 2.24 42.84 -41.70
CA LEU A 272 2.70 41.45 -41.80
C LEU A 272 2.18 40.60 -40.64
N ARG A 273 1.40 39.56 -40.92
CA ARG A 273 0.99 38.59 -39.89
C ARG A 273 2.22 37.81 -39.37
N PRO A 274 2.47 37.81 -38.06
CA PRO A 274 3.50 36.96 -37.49
C PRO A 274 3.06 35.50 -37.64
N TRP A 275 3.88 34.67 -38.29
CA TRP A 275 3.65 33.23 -38.41
C TRP A 275 3.58 32.57 -37.03
N ARG A 276 2.78 31.50 -36.92
CA ARG A 276 2.19 30.94 -35.67
C ARG A 276 3.09 31.00 -34.43
#